data_AF-M1CM16-F1
#
_entry.id   AF-M1CM16-F1
#
_cell.length_a   1.000
_cell.length_b   1.000
_cell.length_c   1.000
_cell.angle_alpha   90.00
_cell.angle_beta   90.00
_cell.angle_gamma   90.00
#
_symmetry.space_group_name_H-M   'P 1'
#
loop_
_entity.id
_entity.type
_entity.pdbx_description
1 polymer ?
#
loop_
_entity_poly.entity_id
_entity_poly.type
_entity_poly.pdbx_seq_one_letter_code
_entity_poly.pdbx_strand_id
1 'polypeptide(L)' 'MESSAVVMTCLSNGYPVIAIRGLSDLAGTQKGDNTIRLFGSLAALNTAKVVIGFVKSLPINHVSQL' A
#
# COMPACT_ATOMS: atom_id res chain seq x y z
N MET A 1 -5.67 -2.14 -8.36
CA MET A 1 -5.10 -2.92 -9.47
C MET A 1 -3.82 -2.28 -10.05
N GLU A 2 -3.21 -1.32 -9.38
CA GLU A 2 -2.21 -0.39 -9.95
C GLU A 2 -0.77 -0.76 -9.54
N SER A 3 -0.60 -1.50 -8.44
CA SER A 3 0.69 -1.72 -7.79
C SER A 3 1.71 -2.46 -8.67
N SER A 4 1.28 -3.37 -9.54
CA SER A 4 2.19 -4.09 -10.43
C SER A 4 2.87 -3.17 -11.45
N ALA A 5 2.12 -2.24 -12.04
CA ALA A 5 2.66 -1.26 -12.98
C ALA A 5 3.64 -0.30 -12.29
N VAL A 6 3.32 0.14 -11.07
CA VAL A 6 4.20 0.99 -10.26
C VAL A 6 5.50 0.26 -9.91
N VAL A 7 5.41 -0.97 -9.41
CA VAL A 7 6.58 -1.77 -9.03
C VAL A 7 7.47 -2.04 -10.25
N MET A 8 6.90 -2.43 -11.37
CA MET A 8 7.65 -2.67 -12.60
C MET A 8 8.39 -1.40 -13.06
N THR A 9 7.75 -0.24 -12.98
CA THR A 9 8.37 1.04 -13.36
C THR A 9 9.56 1.38 -12.45
N CYS A 10 9.39 1.27 -11.13
CA CYS A 10 10.48 1.55 -10.18
C CYS A 10 11.67 0.61 -10.38
N LEU A 11 11.42 -0.70 -10.46
CA LEU A 11 12.48 -1.70 -10.63
C LEU A 11 13.21 -1.54 -11.98
N SER A 12 12.50 -1.15 -13.04
CA SER A 12 13.12 -0.86 -14.34
C SER A 12 14.07 0.34 -14.31
N ASN A 13 13.88 1.26 -13.36
CA ASN A 13 14.71 2.45 -13.19
C ASN A 13 15.71 2.33 -12.02
N GLY A 14 15.86 1.13 -11.43
CA GLY A 14 16.82 0.88 -10.35
C GLY A 14 16.42 1.45 -8.99
N TYR A 15 15.15 1.85 -8.80
CA TYR A 15 14.69 2.41 -7.53
C TYR A 15 14.04 1.34 -6.64
N PRO A 16 14.39 1.27 -5.33
CA PRO A 16 13.70 0.42 -4.38
C PRO A 16 12.25 0.87 -4.21
N VAL A 17 11.33 -0.08 -4.11
CA VAL A 17 9.90 0.19 -4.03
C VAL A 17 9.21 -0.75 -3.05
N ILE A 18 8.26 -0.22 -2.30
CA ILE A 18 7.37 -0.96 -1.40
C ILE A 18 5.91 -0.56 -1.70
N ALA A 19 5.01 -1.54 -1.77
CA ALA A 19 3.59 -1.32 -1.99
C ALA A 19 2.78 -1.71 -0.73
N ILE A 20 2.19 -0.72 -0.06
CA ILE A 20 1.29 -0.93 1.09
C ILE A 20 -0.15 -0.86 0.57
N ARG A 21 -0.94 -1.93 0.77
CA ARG A 21 -2.31 -2.01 0.27
C ARG A 21 -3.30 -2.29 1.40
N GLY A 22 -4.31 -1.43 1.52
CA GLY A 22 -5.47 -1.66 2.40
C GLY A 22 -6.41 -2.69 1.80
N LEU A 23 -6.93 -3.58 2.65
CA LEU A 23 -7.92 -4.58 2.26
C LEU A 23 -9.30 -4.04 2.59
N SER A 24 -10.10 -3.77 1.56
CA SER A 24 -11.48 -3.26 1.67
C SER A 24 -12.55 -4.34 1.48
N ASP A 25 -12.17 -5.48 0.92
CA ASP A 25 -13.08 -6.59 0.65
C ASP A 25 -12.30 -7.90 0.52
N LEU A 26 -13.03 -8.99 0.65
CA LEU A 26 -12.54 -10.36 0.60
C LEU A 26 -12.91 -10.93 -0.77
N ALA A 27 -11.97 -10.82 -1.73
CA ALA A 27 -12.13 -11.23 -3.12
C ALA A 27 -12.74 -12.65 -3.23
N GLY A 28 -14.05 -12.72 -3.51
CA GLY A 28 -14.81 -13.96 -3.68
C GLY A 28 -15.04 -14.79 -2.41
N THR A 29 -14.45 -14.46 -1.26
CA THR A 29 -14.61 -15.21 0.00
C THR A 29 -15.59 -14.54 0.98
N GLN A 30 -16.25 -13.46 0.56
CA GLN A 30 -17.39 -12.86 1.25
C GLN A 30 -18.71 -13.45 0.77
N LYS A 31 -19.66 -13.65 1.70
CA LYS A 31 -21.05 -13.94 1.36
C LYS A 31 -21.77 -12.63 1.03
N GLY A 32 -22.39 -12.55 -0.14
CA GLY A 32 -23.17 -11.38 -0.58
C GLY A 32 -22.35 -10.36 -1.36
N ASP A 33 -22.84 -9.12 -1.40
CA ASP A 33 -22.28 -8.04 -2.21
C ASP A 33 -20.90 -7.60 -1.75
N ASN A 34 -20.19 -6.92 -2.65
CA ASN A 34 -18.87 -6.37 -2.35
C ASN A 34 -18.93 -5.39 -1.16
N THR A 35 -18.18 -5.70 -0.11
CA THR A 35 -18.14 -4.94 1.15
C THR A 35 -17.27 -3.68 1.09
N ILE A 36 -16.74 -3.33 -0.09
CA ILE A 36 -15.90 -2.15 -0.31
C ILE A 36 -16.55 -0.84 0.16
N ARG A 37 -17.88 -0.70 0.05
CA ARG A 37 -18.57 0.52 0.54
C ARG A 37 -18.59 0.61 2.06
N LEU A 38 -18.55 -0.52 2.75
CA LEU A 38 -18.56 -0.60 4.21
C LEU A 38 -17.15 -0.40 4.77
N PHE A 39 -16.17 -1.12 4.21
CA PHE A 39 -14.80 -1.12 4.75
C PHE A 39 -13.83 -0.21 4.00
N GLY A 40 -14.22 0.40 2.88
CA GLY A 40 -13.33 1.24 2.07
C GLY A 40 -12.71 2.39 2.88
N SER A 41 -13.53 3.13 3.64
CA SER A 41 -13.04 4.22 4.51
C SER A 41 -12.12 3.70 5.63
N LEU A 42 -12.44 2.53 6.19
CA LEU A 42 -11.63 1.90 7.25
C LEU A 42 -10.29 1.41 6.71
N ALA A 43 -10.29 0.76 5.55
CA ALA A 43 -9.12 0.30 4.84
C ALA A 43 -8.21 1.49 4.50
N ALA A 44 -8.76 2.58 3.97
CA ALA A 44 -8.01 3.79 3.65
C ALA A 44 -7.35 4.40 4.90
N LEU A 45 -8.10 4.54 6.00
CA LEU A 45 -7.59 5.13 7.24
C LEU A 45 -6.49 4.26 7.87
N ASN A 46 -6.65 2.93 7.85
CA ASN A 46 -5.64 2.00 8.33
C ASN A 46 -4.38 2.04 7.45
N THR A 47 -4.53 2.08 6.12
CA THR A 47 -3.39 2.25 5.20
C THR A 47 -2.65 3.55 5.47
N ALA A 48 -3.34 4.67 5.66
CA ALA A 48 -2.71 5.95 5.96
C ALA A 48 -1.89 5.89 7.27
N LYS A 49 -2.44 5.29 8.33
CA LYS A 49 -1.72 5.09 9.60
C LYS A 49 -0.45 4.27 9.42
N VAL A 50 -0.52 3.18 8.66
CA VAL A 50 0.64 2.32 8.39
C VAL A 50 1.70 3.07 7.59
N VAL A 51 1.32 3.83 6.55
CA VAL A 51 2.26 4.64 5.76
C VAL A 51 2.96 5.68 6.62
N ILE A 52 2.22 6.42 7.46
CA ILE A 52 2.80 7.42 8.36
C ILE A 52 3.76 6.76 9.37
N GLY A 53 3.36 5.62 9.94
CA GLY A 53 4.21 4.85 10.85
C GLY A 53 5.49 4.36 10.18
N PHE A 54 5.38 3.84 8.96
CA PHE A 54 6.51 3.39 8.16
C PHE A 54 7.48 4.54 7.88
N VAL A 55 7.00 5.68 7.39
CA VAL A 55 7.84 6.86 7.12
C VAL A 55 8.56 7.35 8.37
N LYS A 56 7.87 7.36 9.53
CA LYS A 56 8.50 7.72 10.82
C LYS A 56 9.57 6.72 11.27
N SER A 57 9.46 5.45 10.87
CA SER A 57 10.43 4.40 11.22
C SER A 57 11.64 4.35 10.30
N LEU A 58 11.63 5.08 9.18
CA LEU A 58 12.75 5.11 8.26
C LEU A 58 13.97 5.78 8.92
N PRO A 59 15.17 5.19 8.80
CA PRO A 59 16.38 5.81 9.31
C PRO A 59 16.68 7.09 8.52
N ILE A 60 17.06 8.15 9.23
CA ILE A 60 17.36 9.48 8.66
C ILE A 60 18.53 9.44 7.66
N ASN A 61 19.35 8.39 7.68
CA ASN A 61 20.64 8.32 6.98
C ASN A 61 20.63 7.63 5.59
N HIS A 62 19.48 7.27 5.01
CA HIS A 62 19.44 6.52 3.73
C HIS A 62 19.23 7.36 2.46
N VAL A 63 19.09 8.69 2.55
CA VAL A 63 18.91 9.53 1.35
C VAL A 63 20.24 9.85 0.64
N SER A 64 21.39 9.54 1.25
CA SER A 64 22.73 9.86 0.72
C SER A 64 23.50 8.67 0.11
N GLN A 65 22.87 7.49 -0.06
CA GLN A 65 23.51 6.31 -0.67
C GLN A 65 22.70 5.63 -1.78
N LEU A 66 21.76 6.35 -2.39
CA LEU A 66 21.16 6.01 -3.68
C LEU A 66 21.58 7.05 -4.72
#